data_AF-A0A817RDM7-F1
#
_entry.id   AF-A0A817RDM7-F1
#
_cell.length_a   1.000
_cell.length_b   1.000
_cell.length_c   1.000
_cell.angle_alpha   90.00
_cell.angle_beta   90.00
_cell.angle_gamma   90.00
#
_symmetry.space_group_name_H-M   'P 1'
#
loop_
_entity.id
_entity.type
_entity.pdbx_description
1 polymer ?
#
loop_
_entity_poly.entity_id
_entity_poly.type
_entity_poly.pdbx_seq_one_letter_code
_entity_poly.pdbx_strand_id
1 'polypeptide(L)'
;MSEWSEGFSLDVIKSTGMASCKVANDRTYMIEIEVTEAQSDTEEEQWRSVKPEEIIPFWPRNMEGAVMCVRYTHNRISSTAFSFTQKHRTLLYMNDEERPALQVEVIATDFDGFRVVFGDYKIGDAPVLLVNCLKYLPIGFCQATDM
;
A
#
# COMPACT_ATOMS: atom_id res chain seq x y z
N MET A 1 6.70 23.47 -44.88
CA MET A 1 5.81 22.31 -44.66
C MET A 1 6.30 21.65 -43.38
N SER A 2 5.51 21.78 -42.32
CA SER A 2 5.81 21.18 -41.02
C SER A 2 5.14 19.81 -40.99
N GLU A 3 5.93 18.74 -40.97
CA GLU A 3 5.43 17.38 -40.75
C GLU A 3 5.68 17.03 -39.28
N TRP A 4 4.72 17.42 -38.44
CA TRP A 4 4.60 16.90 -37.09
C TRP A 4 3.77 15.62 -37.12
N SER A 5 4.31 14.58 -36.47
CA SER A 5 3.71 13.34 -35.97
C SER A 5 3.01 12.40 -36.96
N GLU A 6 3.78 11.44 -37.48
CA GLU A 6 3.25 10.11 -37.82
C GLU A 6 3.57 9.13 -36.68
N GLY A 7 2.54 8.51 -36.10
CA GLY A 7 2.68 7.23 -35.41
C GLY A 7 2.60 7.21 -33.88
N PHE A 8 1.69 7.97 -33.25
CA PHE A 8 1.10 7.49 -31.99
C PHE A 8 -0.09 6.59 -32.31
N SER A 9 0.01 5.31 -31.94
CA SER A 9 -1.13 4.48 -31.51
C SER A 9 -0.66 3.04 -31.26
N LEU A 10 -0.21 2.76 -30.03
CA LEU A 10 -0.40 1.46 -29.37
C LEU A 10 -0.55 1.75 -27.87
N ASP A 11 -1.70 2.32 -27.51
CA ASP A 11 -2.19 2.26 -26.14
C ASP A 11 -2.62 0.81 -25.87
N VAL A 12 -1.69 -0.03 -25.43
CA VAL A 12 -2.09 -1.12 -24.53
C VAL A 12 -2.27 -0.47 -23.17
N ILE A 13 -3.47 0.08 -22.98
CA ILE A 13 -3.96 0.58 -21.71
C ILE A 13 -3.89 -0.59 -20.72
N LYS A 14 -3.15 -0.35 -19.62
CA LYS A 14 -3.33 -0.86 -18.24
C LYS A 14 -2.03 -1.37 -17.64
N SER A 15 -1.32 -0.44 -17.01
CA SER A 15 -0.51 -0.69 -15.80
C SER A 15 -0.12 0.67 -15.24
N THR A 16 -1.07 1.33 -14.57
CA THR A 16 -0.80 2.57 -13.84
C THR A 16 -1.13 2.37 -12.37
N GLY A 17 -0.09 2.40 -11.55
CA GLY A 17 -0.16 2.45 -10.10
C GLY A 17 0.40 3.79 -9.63
N MET A 18 -0.24 4.45 -8.68
CA MET A 18 0.36 5.59 -7.97
C MET A 18 0.30 5.31 -6.48
N ALA A 19 1.46 5.40 -5.80
CA ALA A 19 1.53 5.38 -4.35
C ALA A 19 1.62 6.82 -3.84
N SER A 20 0.88 7.13 -2.77
CA SER A 20 0.90 8.44 -2.14
C SER A 20 0.88 8.33 -0.63
N CYS A 21 1.68 9.13 0.05
CA CYS A 21 1.75 9.16 1.51
C CYS A 21 1.12 10.45 2.04
N LYS A 22 0.13 10.36 2.92
CA LYS A 22 -0.46 11.50 3.62
C LYS A 22 -0.19 11.37 5.10
N VAL A 23 0.64 12.25 5.62
CA VAL A 23 0.96 12.28 7.06
C VAL A 23 0.25 13.44 7.72
N ALA A 24 -0.47 13.16 8.81
CA ALA A 24 -0.93 14.16 9.76
C ALA A 24 0.07 14.27 10.92
N ASN A 25 0.06 15.43 11.59
CA ASN A 25 0.85 15.75 12.79
C ASN A 25 2.32 16.16 12.60
N ASP A 26 2.65 17.05 11.65
CA ASP A 26 3.92 17.81 11.56
C ASP A 26 5.24 16.99 11.59
N ARG A 27 5.14 15.66 11.49
CA ARG A 27 6.24 14.70 11.48
C ARG A 27 6.33 14.08 10.10
N THR A 28 7.55 13.89 9.60
CA THR A 28 7.80 13.39 8.25
C THR A 28 8.29 11.94 8.32
N TYR A 29 7.57 10.99 7.73
CA TYR A 29 7.99 9.58 7.65
C TYR A 29 8.06 9.11 6.21
N MET A 30 9.11 8.38 5.89
CA MET A 30 9.23 7.69 4.62
C MET A 30 8.65 6.28 4.78
N ILE A 31 7.79 5.90 3.83
CA ILE A 31 7.24 4.55 3.75
C ILE A 31 7.97 3.83 2.64
N GLU A 32 8.57 2.71 2.97
CA GLU A 32 9.10 1.79 1.97
C GLU A 32 8.01 0.82 1.54
N ILE A 33 7.77 0.76 0.24
CA ILE A 33 6.83 -0.18 -0.39
C ILE A 33 7.61 -1.27 -1.12
N GLU A 34 7.11 -2.49 -0.99
CA GLU A 34 7.55 -3.68 -1.69
C GLU A 34 6.33 -4.38 -2.29
N VAL A 35 6.50 -5.00 -3.45
CA VAL A 35 5.48 -5.83 -4.07
C VAL A 35 6.02 -7.22 -4.29
N THR A 36 5.22 -8.20 -3.88
CA THR A 36 5.50 -9.60 -4.08
C THR A 36 4.46 -10.16 -5.05
N GLU A 37 4.93 -10.89 -6.04
CA GLU A 37 4.10 -11.60 -7.00
C GLU A 37 4.04 -13.07 -6.59
N ALA A 38 2.90 -13.74 -6.82
CA ALA A 38 2.66 -15.13 -6.41
C ALA A 38 3.62 -16.19 -7.01
N GLN A 39 4.63 -15.80 -7.80
CA GLN A 39 5.55 -16.69 -8.51
C GLN A 39 6.99 -16.14 -8.67
N SER A 40 7.40 -15.12 -7.90
CA SER A 40 8.75 -14.54 -8.01
C SER A 40 9.71 -15.15 -6.98
N ASP A 41 10.48 -16.16 -7.40
CA ASP A 41 11.60 -16.75 -6.64
C ASP A 41 12.88 -15.89 -6.63
N THR A 42 12.85 -14.68 -7.19
CA THR A 42 14.01 -13.77 -7.19
C THR A 42 13.94 -12.79 -6.04
N GLU A 43 14.73 -13.07 -5.00
CA GLU A 43 14.95 -12.31 -3.75
C GLU A 43 15.58 -10.91 -3.91
N GLU A 44 15.36 -10.20 -5.02
CA GLU A 44 15.75 -8.78 -5.06
C GLU A 44 14.62 -7.94 -4.46
N GLU A 45 14.58 -7.88 -3.12
CA GLU A 45 13.75 -6.98 -2.31
C GLU A 45 14.03 -5.51 -2.67
N GLN A 46 13.46 -5.02 -3.76
CA GLN A 46 13.64 -3.64 -4.17
C GLN A 46 12.61 -2.73 -3.49
N TRP A 47 12.82 -2.47 -2.20
CA TRP A 47 12.09 -1.45 -1.45
C TRP A 47 12.19 -0.08 -2.13
N ARG A 48 11.04 0.59 -2.31
CA ARG A 48 10.98 1.97 -2.82
C ARG A 48 10.48 2.90 -1.73
N SER A 49 11.22 3.97 -1.46
CA SER A 49 10.84 4.96 -0.45
C SER A 49 9.86 6.00 -1.02
N VAL A 50 8.80 6.28 -0.26
CA VAL A 50 7.79 7.31 -0.52
C VAL A 50 7.80 8.29 0.65
N LYS A 51 8.19 9.54 0.41
CA LYS A 51 8.13 10.62 1.39
C LYS A 51 6.69 11.08 1.62
N PRO A 52 6.42 11.78 2.74
CA PRO A 52 5.13 12.43 2.94
C PRO A 52 4.82 13.39 1.80
N GLU A 53 3.57 13.36 1.36
CA GLU A 53 3.02 14.12 0.23
C GLU A 53 3.64 13.79 -1.13
N GLU A 54 4.64 12.89 -1.16
CA GLU A 54 5.22 12.42 -2.40
C GLU A 54 4.27 11.48 -3.11
N ILE A 55 4.29 11.59 -4.42
CA ILE A 55 3.54 10.76 -5.33
C ILE A 55 4.56 10.13 -6.26
N ILE A 56 4.73 8.82 -6.15
CA ILE A 56 5.60 8.09 -7.06
C ILE A 56 4.77 7.15 -7.93
N PRO A 57 5.09 7.07 -9.22
CA PRO A 57 4.47 6.08 -10.06
C PRO A 57 5.06 4.70 -9.77
N PHE A 58 4.22 3.68 -9.89
CA PHE A 58 4.54 2.31 -9.54
C PHE A 58 4.05 1.34 -10.64
N TRP A 59 4.93 0.44 -11.08
CA TRP A 59 4.67 -0.53 -12.14
C TRP A 59 5.05 -1.95 -11.68
N PRO A 60 4.09 -2.77 -11.25
CA PRO A 60 4.33 -4.18 -10.97
C PRO A 60 4.60 -4.94 -12.28
N ARG A 61 5.33 -6.06 -12.23
CA ARG A 61 5.60 -6.87 -13.44
C ARG A 61 4.40 -7.74 -13.78
N ASN A 62 3.71 -8.25 -12.76
CA ASN A 62 2.47 -8.99 -12.87
C ASN A 62 1.37 -8.34 -12.02
N MET A 63 0.15 -8.26 -12.55
CA MET A 63 -1.03 -7.76 -11.83
C MET A 63 -1.87 -8.91 -11.24
N GLU A 64 -1.70 -10.14 -11.73
CA GLU A 64 -2.43 -11.29 -11.25
C GLU A 64 -1.77 -11.84 -9.97
N GLY A 65 -2.52 -11.85 -8.86
CA GLY A 65 -2.02 -12.32 -7.57
C GLY A 65 -0.94 -11.43 -6.93
N ALA A 66 -0.76 -10.19 -7.42
CA ALA A 66 0.22 -9.28 -6.87
C ALA A 66 -0.27 -8.63 -5.56
N VAL A 67 0.58 -8.66 -4.56
CA VAL A 67 0.32 -8.09 -3.23
C VAL A 67 1.42 -7.09 -2.87
N MET A 68 1.07 -6.10 -2.06
CA MET A 68 1.98 -5.07 -1.58
C MET A 68 2.20 -5.20 -0.08
N CYS A 69 3.44 -5.03 0.33
CA CYS A 69 3.86 -4.88 1.72
C CYS A 69 4.42 -3.47 1.92
N VAL A 70 4.24 -2.92 3.13
CA VAL A 70 4.78 -1.62 3.50
C VAL A 70 5.55 -1.71 4.80
N ARG A 71 6.56 -0.87 4.95
CA ARG A 71 7.23 -0.63 6.24
C ARG A 71 7.61 0.83 6.37
N TYR A 72 7.74 1.32 7.61
CA TYR A 72 8.42 2.59 7.81
C TYR A 72 9.92 2.42 7.56
N THR A 73 10.59 3.39 6.95
CA THR A 73 12.04 3.29 6.64
C THR A 73 12.92 3.02 7.88
N HIS A 74 12.49 3.47 9.07
CA HIS A 74 13.21 3.22 10.34
C HIS A 74 12.86 1.87 10.99
N ASN A 75 11.92 1.11 10.42
CA ASN A 75 11.44 -0.15 10.95
C ASN A 75 11.74 -1.30 9.99
N ARG A 76 12.26 -2.41 10.51
CA ARG A 76 12.59 -3.59 9.70
C ARG A 76 11.41 -4.53 9.51
N ILE A 77 10.35 -4.38 10.30
CA ILE A 77 9.17 -5.24 10.24
C ILE A 77 8.17 -4.64 9.24
N SER A 78 7.82 -5.44 8.24
CA SER A 78 6.81 -5.12 7.25
C SER A 78 5.40 -5.40 7.77
N SER A 79 4.42 -4.74 7.15
CA SER A 79 3.02 -5.03 7.33
C SER A 79 2.69 -6.42 6.78
N THR A 80 1.51 -6.90 7.14
CA THR A 80 0.82 -7.93 6.36
C THR A 80 0.63 -7.44 4.91
N ALA A 81 0.72 -8.37 3.95
CA ALA A 81 0.49 -8.07 2.54
C ALA A 81 -0.99 -7.75 2.27
N PHE A 82 -1.25 -6.87 1.31
CA PHE A 82 -2.61 -6.50 0.87
C PHE A 82 -2.67 -6.41 -0.66
N SER A 83 -3.85 -6.68 -1.23
CA SER A 83 -4.06 -6.50 -2.67
C SER A 83 -4.02 -5.01 -3.04
N PHE A 84 -3.33 -4.63 -4.11
CA PHE A 84 -3.44 -3.27 -4.66
C PHE A 84 -4.18 -3.25 -6.01
N THR A 85 -4.77 -4.39 -6.37
CA THR A 85 -5.45 -4.64 -7.64
C THR A 85 -6.98 -4.68 -7.49
N GLN A 86 -7.49 -4.38 -6.30
CA GLN A 86 -8.91 -4.26 -6.02
C GLN A 86 -9.18 -3.04 -5.13
N LYS A 87 -10.24 -2.28 -5.42
CA LYS A 87 -10.67 -1.16 -4.58
C LYS A 87 -11.07 -1.67 -3.19
N HIS A 88 -10.39 -1.17 -2.16
CA HIS A 88 -10.78 -1.38 -0.77
C HIS A 88 -10.08 -0.37 0.15
N ARG A 89 -10.49 -0.39 1.41
CA ARG A 89 -9.85 0.35 2.49
C ARG A 89 -9.52 -0.61 3.61
N THR A 90 -8.27 -0.62 4.05
CA THR A 90 -7.79 -1.50 5.12
C THR A 90 -6.93 -0.72 6.10
N LEU A 91 -6.72 -1.30 7.28
CA LEU A 91 -5.84 -0.79 8.30
C LEU A 91 -4.76 -1.85 8.55
N LEU A 92 -3.50 -1.49 8.34
CA LEU A 92 -2.36 -2.37 8.54
C LEU A 92 -1.78 -2.15 9.92
N TYR A 93 -1.58 -3.23 10.67
CA TYR A 93 -0.76 -3.18 11.87
C TYR A 93 0.69 -2.86 11.49
N MET A 94 1.26 -1.86 12.17
CA MET A 94 2.64 -1.44 12.02
C MET A 94 3.33 -1.66 13.36
N ASN A 95 4.51 -2.28 13.36
CA ASN A 95 5.25 -2.53 14.60
C ASN A 95 6.00 -1.29 15.11
N ASP A 96 5.28 -0.20 15.39
CA ASP A 96 5.80 1.10 15.81
C ASP A 96 5.01 1.62 17.02
N GLU A 97 5.70 2.15 18.04
CA GLU A 97 5.06 2.59 19.29
C GLU A 97 4.22 3.87 19.10
N GLU A 98 4.63 4.77 18.21
CA GLU A 98 3.96 6.05 18.01
C GLU A 98 2.83 5.94 16.98
N ARG A 99 3.00 5.07 15.98
CA ARG A 99 2.05 4.84 14.88
C ARG A 99 1.85 3.34 14.65
N PRO A 100 1.10 2.66 15.54
CA PRO A 100 0.92 1.20 15.49
C PRO A 100 0.03 0.73 14.34
N ALA A 101 -0.53 1.65 13.56
CA ALA A 101 -1.41 1.33 12.46
C ALA A 101 -1.26 2.34 11.32
N LEU A 102 -1.36 1.84 10.08
CA LEU A 102 -1.34 2.62 8.85
C LEU A 102 -2.63 2.38 8.06
N GLN A 103 -3.33 3.46 7.73
CA GLN A 103 -4.51 3.38 6.89
C GLN A 103 -4.09 3.28 5.43
N VAL A 104 -4.69 2.34 4.71
CA VAL A 104 -4.46 2.13 3.28
C VAL A 104 -5.79 2.23 2.55
N GLU A 105 -5.83 3.00 1.49
CA GLU A 105 -6.94 3.06 0.56
C GLU A 105 -6.46 2.76 -0.85
N VAL A 106 -7.00 1.71 -1.45
CA VAL A 106 -6.80 1.37 -2.85
C VAL A 106 -8.00 1.89 -3.64
N ILE A 107 -7.75 2.80 -4.56
CA ILE A 107 -8.77 3.51 -5.33
C ILE A 107 -8.60 3.14 -6.81
N ALA A 108 -9.65 2.63 -7.45
CA ALA A 108 -9.67 2.46 -8.90
C ALA A 108 -9.73 3.83 -9.60
N THR A 109 -8.93 4.01 -10.64
CA THR A 109 -8.91 5.24 -11.46
C THR A 109 -9.74 5.07 -12.73
N ASP A 110 -10.14 6.19 -13.33
CA ASP A 110 -10.95 6.19 -14.56
C ASP A 110 -10.22 5.55 -15.77
N PHE A 111 -8.90 5.41 -15.68
CA PHE A 111 -8.04 4.83 -16.71
C PHE A 111 -7.63 3.38 -16.42
N ASP A 112 -8.44 2.69 -15.60
CA ASP A 112 -8.23 1.29 -15.22
C ASP A 112 -6.85 1.03 -14.57
N GLY A 113 -6.45 1.98 -13.73
CA GLY A 113 -5.32 1.86 -12.83
C GLY A 113 -5.77 1.86 -11.37
N PHE A 114 -4.80 1.79 -10.47
CA PHE A 114 -5.03 1.87 -9.04
C PHE A 114 -4.17 2.95 -8.40
N ARG A 115 -4.76 3.70 -7.47
CA ARG A 115 -4.05 4.62 -6.61
C ARG A 115 -4.08 4.10 -5.19
N VAL A 116 -2.91 3.86 -4.62
CA VAL A 116 -2.72 3.49 -3.22
C VAL A 116 -2.43 4.75 -2.42
N VAL A 117 -3.27 5.03 -1.43
CA VAL A 117 -3.15 6.19 -0.55
C VAL A 117 -2.89 5.68 0.86
N PHE A 118 -1.76 6.08 1.41
CA PHE A 118 -1.39 5.85 2.81
C PHE A 118 -1.82 7.04 3.64
N GLY A 119 -2.34 6.76 4.82
CA GLY A 119 -2.82 7.75 5.76
C GLY A 119 -2.60 7.33 7.20
N ASP A 120 -2.66 8.32 8.08
CA ASP A 120 -2.65 8.04 9.51
C ASP A 120 -3.94 7.38 9.97
N TYR A 121 -3.78 6.44 10.90
CA TYR A 121 -4.89 5.87 11.63
C TYR A 121 -5.68 6.95 12.37
N LYS A 122 -7.00 6.98 12.14
CA LYS A 122 -7.95 7.78 12.90
C LYS A 122 -8.96 6.89 13.60
N ILE A 123 -9.47 7.36 14.73
CA ILE A 123 -10.57 6.69 15.43
C ILE A 123 -11.74 6.53 14.45
N GLY A 124 -12.19 5.28 14.25
CA GLY A 124 -13.23 4.93 13.29
C GLY A 124 -12.73 4.37 11.95
N ASP A 125 -11.42 4.37 11.69
CA ASP A 125 -10.85 3.75 10.47
C ASP A 125 -10.82 2.22 10.54
N ALA A 126 -10.76 1.65 11.74
CA ALA A 126 -10.82 0.21 11.93
C ALA A 126 -12.20 -0.32 11.52
N PRO A 127 -12.29 -1.29 10.59
CA PRO A 127 -13.57 -1.83 10.15
C PRO A 127 -14.28 -2.63 11.26
N VAL A 128 -13.51 -3.17 12.20
CA VAL A 128 -13.99 -3.96 13.34
C VAL A 128 -13.28 -3.49 14.60
N LEU A 129 -14.07 -3.26 15.65
CA LEU A 129 -13.57 -2.99 17.00
C LEU A 129 -13.60 -4.27 17.83
N LEU A 130 -12.43 -4.78 18.21
CA LEU A 130 -12.33 -5.91 19.13
C LEU A 130 -12.38 -5.39 20.58
N VAL A 131 -13.40 -5.80 21.33
CA VAL A 131 -13.56 -5.46 22.75
C VAL A 131 -13.37 -6.73 23.57
N ASN A 132 -12.27 -6.82 24.33
CA ASN A 132 -12.07 -7.92 25.26
C ASN A 132 -12.88 -7.69 26.54
N CYS A 133 -13.99 -8.41 26.70
CA CYS A 133 -14.84 -8.35 27.91
C CYS A 133 -14.39 -9.30 29.03
N LEU A 134 -13.26 -10.00 28.88
CA LEU A 134 -12.75 -10.98 29.85
C LEU A 134 -11.91 -10.29 30.92
N LYS A 135 -12.11 -10.65 32.20
CA LYS A 135 -11.43 -10.00 33.33
C LYS A 135 -9.96 -10.37 33.51
N TYR A 136 -9.57 -11.58 33.09
CA TYR A 136 -8.25 -12.15 33.41
C TYR A 136 -7.62 -12.93 32.26
N LEU A 137 -8.21 -12.87 31.05
CA LEU A 137 -7.72 -13.63 29.90
C LEU A 137 -7.39 -12.67 28.74
N PRO A 138 -6.11 -12.53 28.37
CA PRO A 138 -5.75 -11.82 27.15
C PRO A 138 -6.20 -12.61 25.91
N ILE A 139 -6.58 -11.89 24.87
CA ILE A 139 -6.89 -12.46 23.55
C ILE A 139 -5.75 -12.09 22.61
N GLY A 140 -5.09 -13.10 22.05
CA GLY A 140 -4.17 -12.90 20.93
C GLY A 140 -4.95 -12.74 19.63
N PHE A 141 -4.59 -11.75 18.83
CA PHE A 141 -5.13 -11.55 17.49
C PHE A 141 -3.96 -11.33 16.53
N CYS A 142 -4.06 -11.91 15.33
CA CYS A 142 -3.18 -11.60 14.22
C CYS A 142 -4.01 -11.13 13.04
N GLN A 143 -3.53 -10.10 12.36
CA GLN A 143 -4.11 -9.67 11.10
C GLN A 143 -3.75 -10.70 10.03
N ALA A 144 -4.76 -11.39 9.51
CA ALA A 144 -4.58 -12.34 8.42
C ALA A 144 -4.16 -11.61 7.14
N THR A 145 -3.27 -12.25 6.37
CA THR A 145 -2.97 -11.87 4.99
C THR A 145 -4.14 -12.32 4.12
N ASP A 146 -4.70 -11.44 3.29
CA ASP A 146 -5.64 -11.87 2.27
C ASP A 146 -4.89 -12.83 1.32
N MET A 147 -5.38 -14.08 1.22
CA MET A 147 -4.88 -15.13 0.31
C MET A 147 -5.52 -15.03 -1.06
#